data_AF-A0A3G2I8T5-F1
#
_entry.id   AF-A0A3G2I8T5-F1
#
_cell.length_a   1.000
_cell.length_b   1.000
_cell.length_c   1.000
_cell.angle_alpha   90.00
_cell.angle_beta   90.00
_cell.angle_gamma   90.00
#
_symmetry.space_group_name_H-M   'P 1'
#
loop_
_entity.id
_entity.type
_entity.pdbx_description
1 polymer ?
#
loop_
_entity_poly.entity_id
_entity_poly.type
_entity_poly.pdbx_seq_one_letter_code
_entity_poly.pdbx_strand_id
1 'polypeptide(L)'
;MDKGIEALIADMKAAAEKATPGRIGDRIDGSGSIKYECLGLDKTLVLRTDHKNMEYGFIGDNGDADEVFFRLSSPENVLALIAALEQAQQESKEQSARIEELESQRKLAFMACNRWRDKCVDAEKRIAELEKWQQCEHSKKRNAVIDGLAQCGEAAWEIEEYMQQWDKEHPLELAAYKAELDSAPNGMMQLSNELAEMKRKCAEVPDEFARIGESLRTQSNRTTGHPVFVVFDKQEIVGSEEHDCDRIAWVFECHEVDECKAGRLEALYQGGRDTRGYDRYAMKSIDQFVTACFTEDGCKDYLQQNGHNLNKPFIYVHSAYRNDEWQVIRNWLMTVGGIAEGGE
;
A
#
# COMPACT_ATOMS: atom_id res chain seq x y z
N MET A 1 24.07 -10.27 4.12
CA MET A 1 24.58 -10.73 2.81
C MET A 1 25.00 -12.18 2.97
N ASP A 2 24.86 -13.00 1.92
CA ASP A 2 25.45 -14.33 1.94
C ASP A 2 26.98 -14.16 2.03
N LYS A 3 27.63 -14.85 2.97
CA LYS A 3 29.09 -14.74 3.19
C LYS A 3 29.88 -15.09 1.90
N GLY A 4 29.27 -15.83 0.98
CA GLY A 4 29.83 -16.14 -0.31
C GLY A 4 29.99 -14.94 -1.26
N ILE A 5 29.11 -13.93 -1.20
CA ILE A 5 29.16 -12.77 -2.10
C ILE A 5 30.29 -11.82 -1.70
N GLU A 6 30.48 -11.59 -0.39
CA GLU A 6 31.56 -10.73 0.11
C GLU A 6 32.94 -11.32 -0.21
N ALA A 7 33.08 -12.65 -0.09
CA ALA A 7 34.29 -13.36 -0.51
C ALA A 7 34.55 -13.24 -2.02
N LEU A 8 33.49 -13.40 -2.84
CA LEU A 8 33.61 -13.25 -4.29
C LEU A 8 34.04 -11.84 -4.72
N ILE A 9 33.49 -10.80 -4.09
CA ILE A 9 33.89 -9.40 -4.36
C ILE A 9 35.37 -9.21 -4.03
N ALA A 10 35.83 -9.71 -2.88
CA ALA A 10 37.22 -9.61 -2.47
C ALA A 10 38.16 -10.34 -3.44
N ASP A 11 37.80 -11.56 -3.85
CA ASP A 11 38.59 -12.37 -4.79
C ASP A 11 38.64 -11.73 -6.19
N MET A 12 37.50 -11.25 -6.70
CA MET A 12 37.42 -10.56 -8.01
C MET A 12 38.21 -9.26 -8.01
N LYS A 13 38.14 -8.47 -6.93
CA LYS A 13 38.91 -7.23 -6.77
C LYS A 13 40.41 -7.51 -6.77
N ALA A 14 40.86 -8.48 -5.97
CA ALA A 14 42.26 -8.87 -5.91
C ALA A 14 42.79 -9.44 -7.23
N ALA A 15 41.96 -10.18 -7.96
CA ALA A 15 42.30 -10.71 -9.29
C ALA A 15 42.41 -9.57 -10.33
N ALA A 16 41.46 -8.63 -10.33
CA ALA A 16 41.47 -7.49 -11.24
C ALA A 16 42.66 -6.54 -10.98
N GLU A 17 42.99 -6.25 -9.73
CA GLU A 17 44.14 -5.40 -9.37
C GLU A 17 45.50 -5.99 -9.80
N LYS A 18 45.62 -7.32 -9.81
CA LYS A 18 46.83 -8.04 -10.23
C LYS A 18 46.89 -8.28 -11.74
N ALA A 19 45.77 -8.13 -12.44
CA ALA A 19 45.71 -8.36 -13.86
C ALA A 19 46.57 -7.31 -14.60
N THR A 20 47.30 -7.75 -15.63
CA THR A 20 48.13 -6.84 -16.41
C THR A 20 47.24 -5.89 -17.22
N PRO A 21 47.40 -4.56 -17.09
CA PRO A 21 46.66 -3.60 -17.90
C PRO A 21 47.04 -3.76 -19.39
N GLY A 22 46.05 -3.89 -20.27
CA GLY A 22 46.33 -4.03 -21.70
C GLY A 22 45.12 -4.40 -22.55
N ARG A 23 45.29 -4.28 -23.87
CA ARG A 23 44.28 -4.60 -24.87
C ARG A 23 44.02 -6.11 -24.86
N ILE A 24 42.80 -6.53 -24.48
CA ILE A 24 42.36 -7.91 -24.66
C ILE A 24 42.08 -8.12 -26.16
N GLY A 25 43.14 -8.43 -26.91
CA GLY A 25 43.06 -8.78 -28.32
C GLY A 25 44.10 -8.08 -29.19
N ASP A 26 44.89 -8.88 -29.90
CA ASP A 26 45.40 -8.59 -31.23
C ASP A 26 45.29 -9.90 -32.02
N ARG A 27 44.62 -9.87 -33.18
CA ARG A 27 44.77 -10.94 -34.18
C ARG A 27 46.22 -10.85 -34.65
N ILE A 28 47.00 -11.91 -34.44
CA ILE A 28 48.37 -11.99 -34.96
C ILE A 28 48.29 -12.46 -36.41
N ASP A 29 48.57 -11.55 -37.34
CA ASP A 29 48.58 -11.81 -38.80
C ASP A 29 49.93 -12.43 -39.26
N GLY A 30 50.62 -13.18 -38.40
CA GLY A 30 52.03 -13.54 -38.58
C GLY A 30 52.34 -15.00 -38.30
N SER A 31 53.06 -15.64 -39.24
CA SER A 31 53.38 -17.07 -39.33
C SER A 31 54.28 -17.61 -38.21
N GLY A 32 53.71 -17.83 -37.03
CA GLY A 32 54.30 -18.63 -35.95
C GLY A 32 53.36 -19.76 -35.55
N SER A 33 53.89 -20.94 -35.20
CA SER A 33 53.08 -22.08 -34.78
C SER A 33 52.51 -21.89 -33.37
N ILE A 34 51.50 -21.03 -33.22
CA ILE A 34 50.82 -20.81 -31.94
C ILE A 34 49.73 -21.87 -31.76
N LYS A 35 49.77 -22.56 -30.60
CA LYS A 35 48.73 -23.47 -30.12
C LYS A 35 48.43 -23.16 -28.67
N TYR A 36 47.18 -22.83 -28.35
CA TYR A 36 46.73 -22.53 -26.99
C TYR A 36 45.25 -22.86 -26.84
N GLU A 37 44.89 -23.35 -25.66
CA GLU A 37 43.54 -23.68 -25.23
C GLU A 37 43.26 -23.07 -23.86
N CYS A 38 42.05 -22.50 -23.71
CA CYS A 38 41.52 -21.99 -22.46
C CYS A 38 40.33 -22.82 -22.03
N LEU A 39 40.36 -23.32 -20.79
CA LEU A 39 39.26 -24.08 -20.22
C LEU A 39 38.43 -23.19 -19.27
N GLY A 40 37.11 -23.38 -19.29
CA GLY A 40 36.18 -22.76 -18.35
C GLY A 40 36.30 -23.36 -16.93
N LEU A 41 35.54 -22.79 -15.99
CA LEU A 41 35.50 -23.26 -14.59
C LEU A 41 35.01 -24.71 -14.46
N ASP A 42 34.16 -25.14 -15.39
CA ASP A 42 33.65 -26.50 -15.52
C ASP A 42 34.59 -27.44 -16.32
N LYS A 43 35.77 -26.94 -16.71
CA LYS A 43 36.80 -27.60 -17.53
C LYS A 43 36.39 -27.83 -18.99
N THR A 44 35.30 -27.23 -19.45
CA THR A 44 34.95 -27.25 -20.88
C THR A 44 35.90 -26.36 -21.67
N LEU A 45 36.13 -26.69 -22.94
CA LEU A 45 36.98 -25.87 -23.82
C LEU A 45 36.21 -24.61 -24.25
N VAL A 46 36.74 -23.43 -23.90
CA VAL A 46 36.08 -22.13 -24.12
C VAL A 46 36.76 -21.34 -25.23
N LEU A 47 38.09 -21.41 -25.36
CA LEU A 47 38.84 -20.69 -26.40
C LEU A 47 39.98 -21.56 -26.93
N ARG A 48 40.17 -21.53 -28.25
CA ARG A 48 41.23 -22.29 -28.93
C ARG A 48 41.88 -21.49 -30.04
N THR A 49 43.18 -21.71 -30.20
CA THR A 49 43.96 -21.22 -31.34
C THR A 49 44.76 -22.40 -31.89
N ASP A 50 44.44 -22.88 -33.09
CA ASP A 50 45.22 -23.86 -33.85
C ASP A 50 45.42 -23.39 -35.29
N HIS A 51 46.60 -22.83 -35.53
CA HIS A 51 47.00 -22.35 -36.84
C HIS A 51 47.07 -23.42 -37.93
N LYS A 52 47.30 -24.69 -37.58
CA LYS A 52 47.39 -25.77 -38.59
C LYS A 52 46.03 -26.11 -39.16
N ASN A 53 44.99 -25.94 -38.34
CA ASN A 53 43.61 -26.28 -38.69
C ASN A 53 42.76 -25.03 -38.97
N MET A 54 43.37 -23.84 -38.94
CA MET A 54 42.70 -22.55 -39.09
C MET A 54 41.57 -22.32 -38.08
N GLU A 55 41.68 -22.90 -36.89
CA GLU A 55 40.68 -22.77 -35.82
C GLU A 55 41.11 -21.67 -34.85
N TYR A 56 40.32 -20.60 -34.76
CA TYR A 56 40.63 -19.45 -33.89
C TYR A 56 39.36 -18.92 -33.24
N GLY A 57 39.41 -18.67 -31.93
CA GLY A 57 38.37 -17.94 -31.20
C GLY A 57 37.69 -18.77 -30.12
N PHE A 58 36.55 -18.25 -29.66
CA PHE A 58 35.70 -18.91 -28.67
C PHE A 58 34.98 -20.11 -29.29
N ILE A 59 34.85 -21.18 -28.51
CA ILE A 59 34.30 -22.46 -28.95
C ILE A 59 32.82 -22.58 -28.59
N GLY A 60 32.00 -22.97 -29.56
CA GLY A 60 30.56 -23.20 -29.39
C GLY A 60 29.70 -22.21 -30.18
N ASP A 61 28.39 -22.45 -30.17
CA ASP A 61 27.42 -21.66 -30.95
C ASP A 61 27.31 -20.19 -30.51
N ASN A 62 27.78 -19.88 -29.29
CA ASN A 62 27.76 -18.54 -28.69
C ASN A 62 29.10 -17.78 -28.81
N GLY A 63 30.06 -18.26 -29.59
CA GLY A 63 31.43 -17.74 -29.58
C GLY A 63 31.56 -16.22 -29.76
N ASP A 64 30.73 -15.60 -30.61
CA ASP A 64 30.72 -14.15 -30.81
C ASP A 64 30.26 -13.38 -29.54
N ALA A 65 29.26 -13.90 -28.83
CA ALA A 65 28.75 -13.29 -27.59
C ALA A 65 29.74 -13.46 -26.43
N ASP A 66 30.37 -14.64 -26.33
CA ASP A 66 31.39 -14.93 -25.32
C ASP A 66 32.62 -14.04 -25.52
N GLU A 67 33.02 -13.80 -26.77
CA GLU A 67 34.09 -12.86 -27.09
C GLU A 67 33.78 -11.43 -26.66
N VAL A 68 32.55 -10.95 -26.91
CA VAL A 68 32.11 -9.62 -26.49
C VAL A 68 32.12 -9.49 -24.96
N PHE A 69 31.57 -10.48 -24.24
CA PHE A 69 31.57 -10.48 -22.78
C PHE A 69 32.99 -10.49 -22.20
N PHE A 70 33.88 -11.29 -22.77
CA PHE A 70 35.29 -11.37 -22.34
C PHE A 70 36.04 -10.05 -22.54
N ARG A 71 35.83 -9.37 -23.68
CA ARG A 71 36.41 -8.03 -23.93
C ARG A 71 35.88 -6.96 -22.97
N LEU A 72 34.60 -7.03 -22.61
CA LEU A 72 33.97 -6.10 -21.67
C LEU A 72 34.38 -6.35 -20.22
N SER A 73 34.75 -7.59 -19.87
CA SER A 73 35.23 -8.00 -18.55
C SER A 73 36.69 -7.59 -18.29
N SER A 74 37.07 -6.39 -18.72
CA SER A 74 38.39 -5.84 -18.46
C SER A 74 38.58 -5.57 -16.96
N PRO A 75 39.82 -5.63 -16.44
CA PRO A 75 40.10 -5.30 -15.04
C PRO A 75 39.55 -3.93 -14.61
N GLU A 76 39.62 -2.94 -15.50
CA GLU A 76 39.07 -1.59 -15.28
C GLU A 76 37.54 -1.60 -15.09
N ASN A 77 36.82 -2.28 -15.97
CA ASN A 77 35.35 -2.37 -15.89
C ASN A 77 34.90 -3.16 -14.66
N VAL A 78 35.61 -4.24 -14.32
CA VAL A 78 35.32 -5.05 -13.11
C VAL A 78 35.52 -4.21 -11.85
N LEU A 79 36.63 -3.45 -11.75
CA LEU A 79 36.87 -2.56 -10.61
C LEU A 79 35.83 -1.43 -10.52
N ALA A 80 35.42 -0.85 -11.66
CA ALA A 80 34.38 0.17 -11.70
C ALA A 80 33.02 -0.37 -11.21
N LEU A 81 32.66 -1.59 -11.62
CA LEU A 81 31.44 -2.26 -11.15
C LEU A 81 31.50 -2.58 -9.65
N ILE A 82 32.63 -3.07 -9.16
CA ILE A 82 32.82 -3.32 -7.71
C ILE A 82 32.69 -2.03 -6.91
N ALA A 83 33.31 -0.94 -7.37
CA ALA A 83 33.21 0.36 -6.70
C ALA A 83 31.75 0.88 -6.67
N ALA A 84 31.02 0.76 -7.77
CA ALA A 84 29.61 1.15 -7.82
C ALA A 84 28.73 0.29 -6.89
N LEU A 85 29.02 -1.01 -6.77
CA LEU A 85 28.33 -1.91 -5.84
C LEU A 85 28.63 -1.55 -4.38
N GLU A 86 29.91 -1.31 -4.04
CA GLU A 86 30.32 -0.88 -2.70
C GLU A 86 29.63 0.44 -2.32
N GLN A 87 29.54 1.41 -3.24
CA GLN A 87 28.84 2.67 -3.03
C GLN A 87 27.33 2.48 -2.80
N ALA A 88 26.65 1.73 -3.68
CA ALA A 88 25.22 1.48 -3.54
C ALA A 88 24.88 0.76 -2.22
N GLN A 89 25.75 -0.13 -1.75
CA GLN A 89 25.61 -0.78 -0.45
C GLN A 89 25.77 0.20 0.71
N GLN A 90 26.73 1.11 0.61
CA GLN A 90 26.93 2.14 1.63
C GLN A 90 25.72 3.08 1.71
N GLU A 91 25.20 3.53 0.57
CA GLU A 91 24.00 4.36 0.49
C GLU A 91 22.78 3.64 1.09
N SER A 92 22.60 2.35 0.79
CA SER A 92 21.51 1.54 1.35
C SER A 92 21.62 1.41 2.87
N LYS A 93 22.82 1.21 3.41
CA LYS A 93 23.06 1.19 4.86
C LYS A 93 22.71 2.54 5.50
N GLU A 94 23.16 3.64 4.92
CA GLU A 94 22.87 4.98 5.42
C GLU A 94 21.38 5.30 5.40
N GLN A 95 20.69 4.95 4.31
CA GLN A 95 19.24 5.09 4.21
C GLN A 95 18.51 4.26 5.27
N SER A 96 18.93 3.01 5.50
CA SER A 96 18.32 2.15 6.51
C SER A 96 18.50 2.72 7.94
N ALA A 97 19.69 3.24 8.25
CA ALA A 97 19.96 3.89 9.53
C ALA A 97 19.12 5.16 9.71
N ARG A 98 18.95 5.93 8.63
CA ARG A 98 18.11 7.15 8.65
C ARG A 98 16.64 6.82 8.88
N ILE A 99 16.14 5.75 8.27
CA ILE A 99 14.76 5.27 8.49
C ILE A 99 14.58 4.89 9.96
N GLU A 100 15.49 4.11 10.54
CA GLU A 100 15.42 3.70 11.95
C GLU A 100 15.43 4.90 12.91
N GLU A 101 16.27 5.91 12.63
CA GLU A 101 16.29 7.15 13.39
C GLU A 101 14.95 7.90 13.32
N LEU A 102 14.39 8.06 12.12
CA LEU A 102 13.10 8.73 11.93
C LEU A 102 11.95 7.97 12.60
N GLU A 103 11.97 6.63 12.56
CA GLU A 103 11.00 5.81 13.27
C GLU A 103 11.09 5.98 14.79
N SER A 104 12.31 6.07 15.34
CA SER A 104 12.54 6.36 16.76
C SER A 104 12.01 7.74 17.14
N GLN A 105 12.32 8.77 16.35
CA GLN A 105 11.80 10.13 16.55
C GLN A 105 10.27 10.18 16.50
N ARG A 106 9.66 9.47 15.54
CA ARG A 106 8.20 9.36 15.42
C ARG A 106 7.58 8.71 16.66
N LYS A 107 8.18 7.64 17.19
CA LYS A 107 7.72 6.99 18.43
C LYS A 107 7.79 7.94 19.62
N LEU A 108 8.89 8.69 19.76
CA LEU A 108 9.06 9.68 20.83
C LEU A 108 8.03 10.82 20.73
N ALA A 109 7.82 11.36 19.54
CA ALA A 109 6.83 12.41 19.29
C ALA A 109 5.41 11.93 19.65
N PHE A 110 5.06 10.70 19.22
CA PHE A 110 3.77 10.10 19.55
C PHE A 110 3.57 9.94 21.06
N MET A 111 4.58 9.44 21.80
CA MET A 111 4.51 9.34 23.27
C MET A 111 4.38 10.70 23.94
N ALA A 112 5.07 11.72 23.45
CA ALA A 112 4.98 13.07 23.99
C ALA A 112 3.57 13.66 23.79
N CYS A 113 2.98 13.49 22.59
CA CYS A 113 1.62 13.92 22.30
C CYS A 113 0.58 13.23 23.19
N ASN A 114 0.71 11.92 23.42
CA ASN A 114 -0.21 11.20 24.31
C ASN A 114 -0.11 11.70 25.75
N ARG A 115 1.10 11.89 26.28
CA ARG A 115 1.27 12.46 27.63
C ARG A 115 0.67 13.87 27.75
N TRP A 116 0.76 14.68 26.70
CA TRP A 116 0.14 16.00 26.67
C TRP A 116 -1.37 15.91 26.65
N ARG A 117 -1.95 14.98 25.88
CA ARG A 117 -3.39 14.70 25.89
C ARG A 117 -3.86 14.33 27.30
N ASP A 118 -3.18 13.42 27.98
CA ASP A 118 -3.54 13.00 29.33
C ASP A 118 -3.55 14.17 30.31
N LYS A 119 -2.52 15.04 30.24
CA LYS A 119 -2.45 16.26 31.05
C LYS A 119 -3.58 17.24 30.75
N CYS A 120 -3.98 17.40 29.48
CA CYS A 120 -5.12 18.25 29.12
C CYS A 120 -6.41 17.70 29.71
N VAL A 121 -6.65 16.39 29.60
CA VAL A 121 -7.83 15.73 30.17
C VAL A 121 -7.89 15.89 31.70
N ASP A 122 -6.75 15.74 32.38
CA ASP A 122 -6.70 15.92 33.84
C ASP A 122 -6.89 17.38 34.25
N ALA A 123 -6.38 18.33 33.46
CA ALA A 123 -6.62 19.76 33.68
C ALA A 123 -8.11 20.11 33.49
N GLU A 124 -8.76 19.58 32.45
CA GLU A 124 -10.20 19.76 32.19
C GLU A 124 -11.04 19.23 33.35
N LYS A 125 -10.72 18.03 33.87
CA LYS A 125 -11.39 17.48 35.07
C LYS A 125 -11.22 18.40 36.27
N ARG A 126 -10.00 18.90 36.50
CA ARG A 126 -9.73 19.79 37.64
C ARG A 126 -10.49 21.11 37.52
N ILE A 127 -10.58 21.66 36.32
CA ILE A 127 -11.39 22.85 36.03
C ILE A 127 -12.87 22.56 36.34
N ALA A 128 -13.42 21.44 35.86
CA ALA A 128 -14.80 21.05 36.14
C ALA A 128 -15.10 20.84 37.65
N GLU A 129 -14.14 20.32 38.42
CA GLU A 129 -14.27 20.22 39.88
C GLU A 129 -14.32 21.60 40.56
N LEU A 130 -13.44 22.51 40.14
CA LEU A 130 -13.40 23.88 40.66
C LEU A 130 -14.68 24.65 40.31
N GLU A 131 -15.21 24.46 39.10
CA GLU A 131 -16.51 25.01 38.69
C GLU A 131 -17.63 24.56 39.60
N LYS A 132 -17.74 23.24 39.85
CA LYS A 132 -18.75 22.70 40.74
C LYS A 132 -18.63 23.26 42.15
N TRP A 133 -17.41 23.30 42.69
CA TRP A 133 -17.16 23.85 44.02
C TRP A 133 -17.58 25.31 44.11
N GLN A 134 -17.19 26.13 43.13
CA GLN A 134 -17.53 27.54 43.12
C GLN A 134 -19.03 27.77 42.94
N GLN A 135 -19.70 26.96 42.11
CA GLN A 135 -21.15 27.04 41.96
C GLN A 135 -21.89 26.65 43.24
N CYS A 136 -21.40 25.65 43.99
CA CYS A 136 -21.90 25.33 45.32
C CYS A 136 -21.70 26.49 46.31
N GLU A 137 -20.51 27.10 46.34
CA GLU A 137 -20.23 28.25 47.22
C GLU A 137 -21.08 29.48 46.87
N HIS A 138 -21.23 29.78 45.58
CA HIS A 138 -22.10 30.84 45.11
C HIS A 138 -23.55 30.57 45.51
N SER A 139 -24.04 29.34 45.33
CA SER A 139 -25.39 28.93 45.75
C SER A 139 -25.60 29.09 47.26
N LYS A 140 -24.60 28.76 48.10
CA LYS A 140 -24.68 28.98 49.56
C LYS A 140 -24.80 30.46 49.90
N LYS A 141 -23.95 31.31 49.29
CA LYS A 141 -24.00 32.77 49.50
C LYS A 141 -25.36 33.33 49.05
N ARG A 142 -25.83 32.90 47.88
CA ARG A 142 -27.12 33.26 47.29
C ARG A 142 -28.28 32.91 48.23
N ASN A 143 -28.31 31.67 48.74
CA ASN A 143 -29.35 31.23 49.66
C ASN A 143 -29.31 31.97 51.01
N ALA A 144 -28.12 32.25 51.55
CA ALA A 144 -27.99 33.02 52.79
C ALA A 144 -28.57 34.45 52.66
N VAL A 145 -28.41 35.08 51.50
CA VAL A 145 -29.00 36.40 51.20
C VAL A 145 -30.53 36.29 51.12
N ILE A 146 -31.05 35.27 50.42
CA ILE A 146 -32.50 35.02 50.33
C ILE A 146 -33.10 34.79 51.72
N ASP A 147 -32.48 33.94 52.54
CA ASP A 147 -32.94 33.63 53.91
C ASP A 147 -32.96 34.88 54.79
N GLY A 148 -31.96 35.77 54.65
CA GLY A 148 -31.90 37.04 55.37
C GLY A 148 -33.04 37.99 54.98
N LEU A 149 -33.30 38.16 53.68
CA LEU A 149 -34.40 39.02 53.19
C LEU A 149 -35.77 38.47 53.60
N ALA A 150 -35.96 37.15 53.53
CA ALA A 150 -37.19 36.50 53.97
C ALA A 150 -37.44 36.69 55.47
N GLN A 151 -36.40 36.68 56.30
CA GLN A 151 -36.50 36.95 57.75
C GLN A 151 -36.87 38.42 58.06
N CYS A 152 -36.54 39.35 57.17
CA CYS A 152 -36.90 40.76 57.31
C CYS A 152 -38.35 41.06 56.89
N GLY A 153 -39.10 40.08 56.38
CA GLY A 153 -40.51 40.21 56.00
C GLY A 153 -40.73 40.79 54.60
N GLU A 154 -39.69 40.84 53.77
CA GLU A 154 -39.77 41.25 52.36
C GLU A 154 -40.72 40.32 51.58
N ALA A 155 -41.48 40.89 50.65
CA ALA A 155 -42.36 40.08 49.82
C ALA A 155 -41.55 39.30 48.77
N ALA A 156 -42.02 38.11 48.39
CA ALA A 156 -41.28 37.21 47.51
C ALA A 156 -40.85 37.83 46.16
N TRP A 157 -41.63 38.79 45.65
CA TRP A 157 -41.33 39.49 44.39
C TRP A 157 -40.20 40.53 44.54
N GLU A 158 -40.07 41.19 45.70
CA GLU A 158 -38.97 42.11 46.01
C GLU A 158 -37.64 41.35 46.15
N ILE A 159 -37.70 40.17 46.77
CA ILE A 159 -36.56 39.25 46.86
C ILE A 159 -36.13 38.81 45.46
N GLU A 160 -37.07 38.45 44.58
CA GLU A 160 -36.74 37.99 43.22
C GLU A 160 -36.08 39.09 42.38
N GLU A 161 -36.59 40.33 42.43
CA GLU A 161 -35.99 41.48 41.73
C GLU A 161 -34.58 41.80 42.27
N TYR A 162 -34.40 41.78 43.59
CA TYR A 162 -33.11 41.96 44.22
C TYR A 162 -32.11 40.86 43.81
N MET A 163 -32.54 39.60 43.77
CA MET A 163 -31.65 38.49 43.38
C MET A 163 -31.24 38.56 41.91
N GLN A 164 -32.10 39.08 41.01
CA GLN A 164 -31.70 39.33 39.61
C GLN A 164 -30.61 40.40 39.49
N GLN A 165 -30.64 41.42 40.35
CA GLN A 165 -29.59 42.43 40.43
C GLN A 165 -28.30 41.84 41.04
N TRP A 166 -28.44 41.07 42.13
CA TRP A 166 -27.34 40.41 42.82
C TRP A 166 -26.60 39.41 41.91
N ASP A 167 -27.33 38.60 41.14
CA ASP A 167 -26.76 37.65 40.18
C ASP A 167 -25.99 38.37 39.03
N LYS A 168 -26.34 39.61 38.68
CA LYS A 168 -25.60 40.44 37.70
C LYS A 168 -24.33 41.06 38.30
N GLU A 169 -24.39 41.49 39.55
CA GLU A 169 -23.28 42.15 40.23
C GLU A 169 -22.26 41.14 40.80
N HIS A 170 -22.68 39.89 41.03
CA HIS A 170 -21.85 38.82 41.56
C HIS A 170 -21.81 37.60 40.62
N PRO A 171 -21.25 37.74 39.41
CA PRO A 171 -21.00 36.60 38.54
C PRO A 171 -19.99 35.64 39.18
N LEU A 172 -20.03 34.37 38.78
CA LEU A 172 -19.03 33.39 39.21
C LEU A 172 -17.62 33.85 38.79
N GLU A 173 -16.64 33.86 39.71
CA GLU A 173 -15.28 34.33 39.37
C GLU A 173 -14.61 33.45 38.30
N LEU A 174 -14.95 32.15 38.18
CA LEU A 174 -14.47 31.34 37.03
C LEU A 174 -15.04 31.81 35.70
N ALA A 175 -16.27 32.34 35.67
CA ALA A 175 -16.86 32.83 34.44
C ALA A 175 -16.14 34.11 33.98
N ALA A 176 -15.75 34.97 34.93
CA ALA A 176 -14.89 36.12 34.65
C ALA A 176 -13.48 35.70 34.20
N TYR A 177 -12.86 34.73 34.88
CA TYR A 177 -11.53 34.23 34.52
C TYR A 177 -11.49 33.46 33.19
N LYS A 178 -12.53 32.67 32.87
CA LYS A 178 -12.68 32.01 31.56
C LYS A 178 -12.87 33.02 30.44
N ALA A 179 -13.72 34.01 30.63
CA ALA A 179 -13.89 35.09 29.65
C ALA A 179 -12.58 35.86 29.41
N GLU A 180 -11.77 36.06 30.45
CA GLU A 180 -10.45 36.68 30.35
C GLU A 180 -9.45 35.79 29.59
N LEU A 181 -9.43 34.47 29.87
CA LEU A 181 -8.60 33.47 29.18
C LEU A 181 -8.99 33.32 27.69
N ASP A 182 -10.29 33.29 27.39
CA ASP A 182 -10.83 33.25 26.02
C ASP A 182 -10.54 34.56 25.26
N SER A 183 -10.38 35.68 25.98
CA SER A 183 -9.97 36.96 25.40
C SER A 183 -8.45 37.12 25.24
N ALA A 184 -7.63 36.22 25.79
CA ALA A 184 -6.17 36.34 25.81
C ALA A 184 -5.57 36.10 24.40
N PRO A 185 -5.04 37.13 23.69
CA PRO A 185 -4.87 37.02 22.23
C PRO A 185 -3.63 36.30 21.69
N ASN A 186 -2.70 35.74 22.47
CA ASN A 186 -1.39 35.36 21.90
C ASN A 186 -0.90 33.93 22.17
N GLY A 187 -1.12 33.35 23.35
CA GLY A 187 -0.58 32.01 23.65
C GLY A 187 -1.35 30.85 23.03
N MET A 188 -2.70 30.92 23.10
CA MET A 188 -3.57 29.85 22.63
C MET A 188 -3.74 29.86 21.10
N MET A 189 -3.67 31.05 20.48
CA MET A 189 -3.66 31.19 19.02
C MET A 189 -2.34 30.69 18.42
N GLN A 190 -1.20 30.87 19.09
CA GLN A 190 0.09 30.30 18.67
C GLN A 190 0.10 28.78 18.80
N LEU A 191 -0.33 28.21 19.93
CA LEU A 191 -0.45 26.76 20.09
C LEU A 191 -1.48 26.15 19.12
N SER A 192 -2.60 26.84 18.88
CA SER A 192 -3.59 26.43 17.88
C SER A 192 -3.02 26.47 16.47
N ASN A 193 -2.24 27.50 16.12
CA ASN A 193 -1.58 27.61 14.83
C ASN A 193 -0.46 26.56 14.66
N GLU A 194 0.35 26.31 15.70
CA GLU A 194 1.37 25.26 15.70
C GLU A 194 0.73 23.86 15.62
N LEU A 195 -0.39 23.64 16.31
CA LEU A 195 -1.15 22.40 16.24
C LEU A 195 -1.84 22.23 14.88
N ALA A 196 -2.35 23.30 14.27
CA ALA A 196 -2.90 23.31 12.92
C ALA A 196 -1.82 23.12 11.84
N GLU A 197 -0.62 23.65 12.06
CA GLU A 197 0.53 23.46 11.18
C GLU A 197 1.09 22.04 11.32
N MET A 198 1.14 21.47 12.53
CA MET A 198 1.49 20.07 12.79
C MET A 198 0.45 19.11 12.23
N LYS A 199 -0.86 19.44 12.31
CA LYS A 199 -1.94 18.71 11.63
C LYS A 199 -1.88 18.84 10.11
N ARG A 200 -1.44 19.97 9.55
CA ARG A 200 -1.18 20.10 8.10
C ARG A 200 0.02 19.26 7.64
N LYS A 201 1.07 19.18 8.47
CA LYS A 201 2.29 18.40 8.18
C LYS A 201 2.07 16.89 8.33
N CYS A 202 1.26 16.47 9.30
CA CYS A 202 0.71 15.13 9.37
C CYS A 202 -0.52 15.06 8.46
N ALA A 203 -0.34 14.88 7.15
CA ALA A 203 -1.44 14.74 6.20
C ALA A 203 -2.58 13.91 6.83
N GLU A 204 -3.69 14.58 7.17
CA GLU A 204 -4.85 13.92 7.76
C GLU A 204 -5.27 12.85 6.75
N VAL A 205 -5.04 11.59 7.10
CA VAL A 205 -5.42 10.48 6.25
C VAL A 205 -6.95 10.55 6.16
N PRO A 206 -7.53 10.77 4.98
CA PRO A 206 -8.96 11.00 4.85
C PRO A 206 -9.79 9.89 5.52
N ASP A 207 -10.95 10.24 6.08
CA ASP A 207 -11.83 9.31 6.81
C ASP A 207 -12.17 8.05 5.99
N GLU A 208 -12.18 8.17 4.66
CA GLU A 208 -12.38 7.07 3.72
C GLU A 208 -11.34 5.96 3.90
N PHE A 209 -10.07 6.31 4.14
CA PHE A 209 -9.01 5.32 4.37
C PHE A 209 -9.16 4.63 5.73
N ALA A 210 -9.68 5.33 6.75
CA ALA A 210 -10.00 4.71 8.04
C ALA A 210 -11.11 3.67 7.90
N ARG A 211 -12.15 3.95 7.07
CA ARG A 211 -13.21 2.98 6.74
C ARG A 211 -12.64 1.76 5.99
N ILE A 212 -11.80 1.99 4.99
CA ILE A 212 -11.12 0.92 4.25
C ILE A 212 -10.28 0.06 5.21
N GLY A 213 -9.52 0.69 6.10
CA GLY A 213 -8.73 0.01 7.12
C GLY A 213 -9.58 -0.85 8.05
N GLU A 214 -10.72 -0.34 8.51
CA GLU A 214 -11.66 -1.08 9.36
C GLU A 214 -12.28 -2.28 8.64
N SER A 215 -12.74 -2.09 7.40
CA SER A 215 -13.23 -3.21 6.57
C SER A 215 -12.16 -4.26 6.34
N LEU A 216 -10.90 -3.87 6.09
CA LEU A 216 -9.78 -4.81 5.93
C LEU A 216 -9.50 -5.65 7.18
N ARG A 217 -9.75 -5.12 8.39
CA ARG A 217 -9.59 -5.81 9.67
C ARG A 217 -10.75 -6.75 9.99
N THR A 218 -11.97 -6.38 9.60
CA THR A 218 -13.20 -7.05 10.03
C THR A 218 -13.81 -8.00 8.99
N GLN A 219 -13.55 -7.79 7.70
CA GLN A 219 -14.14 -8.61 6.64
C GLN A 219 -13.59 -10.04 6.61
N SER A 220 -14.37 -10.97 6.04
CA SER A 220 -13.93 -12.34 5.82
C SER A 220 -12.85 -12.40 4.73
N ASN A 221 -11.74 -13.08 5.04
CA ASN A 221 -10.67 -13.32 4.06
C ASN A 221 -10.96 -14.52 3.14
N ARG A 222 -12.13 -15.16 3.22
CA ARG A 222 -12.53 -16.37 2.46
C ARG A 222 -11.44 -17.45 2.40
N THR A 223 -10.81 -17.73 3.54
CA THR A 223 -9.72 -18.72 3.68
C THR A 223 -8.48 -18.42 2.83
N THR A 224 -8.34 -17.18 2.33
CA THR A 224 -7.25 -16.75 1.45
C THR A 224 -6.29 -15.82 2.19
N GLY A 225 -4.99 -16.08 2.12
CA GLY A 225 -3.95 -15.19 2.66
C GLY A 225 -3.80 -13.93 1.78
N HIS A 226 -3.76 -12.75 2.41
CA HIS A 226 -3.68 -11.45 1.74
C HIS A 226 -4.73 -11.29 0.62
N PRO A 227 -6.03 -11.29 0.95
CA PRO A 227 -7.09 -11.31 -0.05
C PRO A 227 -7.10 -10.04 -0.89
N VAL A 228 -7.33 -10.22 -2.19
CA VAL A 228 -7.62 -9.18 -3.18
C VAL A 228 -8.99 -9.49 -3.76
N PHE A 229 -9.95 -8.59 -3.56
CA PHE A 229 -11.29 -8.77 -4.08
C PHE A 229 -11.32 -8.29 -5.52
N VAL A 230 -11.85 -9.12 -6.42
CA VAL A 230 -11.83 -8.89 -7.86
C VAL A 230 -13.25 -9.06 -8.39
N VAL A 231 -13.67 -8.13 -9.23
CA VAL A 231 -14.89 -8.26 -10.02
C VAL A 231 -14.53 -8.88 -11.37
N PHE A 232 -15.20 -9.98 -11.69
CA PHE A 232 -15.16 -10.61 -13.00
C PHE A 232 -16.48 -10.41 -13.74
N ASP A 233 -16.40 -10.30 -15.06
CA ASP A 233 -17.53 -10.30 -15.99
C ASP A 233 -17.57 -11.62 -16.75
N LYS A 234 -18.76 -12.19 -16.97
CA LYS A 234 -18.91 -13.42 -17.75
C LYS A 234 -18.96 -13.03 -19.23
N GLN A 235 -17.93 -13.38 -19.98
CA GLN A 235 -17.90 -13.19 -21.43
C GLN A 235 -17.98 -14.53 -22.15
N GLU A 236 -18.73 -14.56 -23.24
CA GLU A 236 -18.75 -15.70 -24.14
C GLU A 236 -17.80 -15.45 -25.31
N ILE A 237 -16.88 -16.38 -25.52
CA ILE A 237 -15.98 -16.40 -26.67
C ILE A 237 -16.26 -17.63 -27.53
N VAL A 238 -16.00 -17.49 -28.83
CA VAL A 238 -16.01 -18.63 -29.74
C VAL A 238 -14.80 -19.51 -29.42
N GLY A 239 -15.09 -20.74 -28.98
CA GLY A 239 -14.10 -21.78 -28.71
C GLY A 239 -14.10 -22.86 -29.78
N SER A 240 -13.50 -23.99 -29.44
CA SER A 240 -13.49 -25.20 -30.28
C SER A 240 -14.46 -26.22 -29.69
N GLU A 241 -15.23 -26.91 -30.53
CA GLU A 241 -16.08 -28.02 -30.08
C GLU A 241 -15.25 -29.16 -29.47
N GLU A 242 -14.04 -29.39 -29.98
CA GLU A 242 -13.14 -30.43 -29.49
C GLU A 242 -12.43 -30.05 -28.17
N HIS A 243 -12.51 -28.79 -27.73
CA HIS A 243 -11.77 -28.27 -26.59
C HIS A 243 -12.70 -27.48 -25.65
N ASP A 244 -13.09 -28.12 -24.55
CA ASP A 244 -13.78 -27.54 -23.38
C ASP A 244 -14.74 -26.37 -23.70
N CYS A 245 -15.82 -26.64 -24.44
CA CYS A 245 -16.91 -25.69 -24.68
C CYS A 245 -18.06 -25.86 -23.67
N ASP A 246 -18.72 -24.77 -23.29
CA ASP A 246 -19.84 -24.83 -22.32
C ASP A 246 -21.20 -25.03 -23.00
N ARG A 247 -21.38 -24.47 -24.21
CA ARG A 247 -22.63 -24.58 -24.99
C ARG A 247 -22.41 -24.39 -26.49
N ILE A 248 -23.41 -24.76 -27.28
CA ILE A 248 -23.47 -24.49 -28.72
C ILE A 248 -24.46 -23.34 -28.98
N ALA A 249 -24.03 -22.37 -29.79
CA ALA A 249 -24.87 -21.30 -30.29
C ALA A 249 -25.12 -21.46 -31.78
N TRP A 250 -26.38 -21.35 -32.19
CA TRP A 250 -26.80 -21.36 -33.59
C TRP A 250 -27.16 -19.93 -34.00
N VAL A 251 -26.55 -19.44 -35.08
CA VAL A 251 -26.65 -18.04 -35.51
C VAL A 251 -27.19 -17.96 -36.94
N PHE A 252 -28.12 -17.04 -37.16
CA PHE A 252 -28.66 -16.70 -38.48
C PHE A 252 -28.52 -15.20 -38.69
N GLU A 253 -27.90 -14.77 -39.79
CA GLU A 253 -27.73 -13.34 -40.11
C GLU A 253 -27.24 -12.49 -38.92
N CYS A 254 -26.21 -12.99 -38.22
CA CYS A 254 -25.59 -12.36 -37.04
C CYS A 254 -26.44 -12.33 -35.75
N HIS A 255 -27.58 -13.02 -35.71
CA HIS A 255 -28.41 -13.14 -34.50
C HIS A 255 -28.49 -14.59 -34.03
N GLU A 256 -28.28 -14.81 -32.73
CA GLU A 256 -28.50 -16.11 -32.11
C GLU A 256 -30.00 -16.47 -32.20
N VAL A 257 -30.30 -17.70 -32.62
CA VAL A 257 -31.68 -18.17 -32.71
C VAL A 257 -32.23 -18.52 -31.34
N ASP A 258 -33.56 -18.54 -31.21
CA ASP A 258 -34.21 -18.99 -29.99
C ASP A 258 -33.85 -20.44 -29.63
N GLU A 259 -33.91 -20.77 -28.34
CA GLU A 259 -33.47 -22.07 -27.79
C GLU A 259 -34.22 -23.26 -28.41
N CYS A 260 -35.51 -23.11 -28.74
CA CYS A 260 -36.30 -24.16 -29.37
C CYS A 260 -35.81 -24.45 -30.81
N LYS A 261 -35.53 -23.39 -31.57
CA LYS A 261 -34.94 -23.51 -32.91
C LYS A 261 -33.51 -24.02 -32.85
N ALA A 262 -32.69 -23.56 -31.89
CA ALA A 262 -31.34 -24.06 -31.67
C ALA A 262 -31.35 -25.56 -31.40
N GLY A 263 -32.21 -26.06 -30.50
CA GLY A 263 -32.35 -27.49 -30.22
C GLY A 263 -32.75 -28.32 -31.44
N ARG A 264 -33.64 -27.78 -32.30
CA ARG A 264 -34.01 -28.43 -33.56
C ARG A 264 -32.85 -28.47 -34.56
N LEU A 265 -32.08 -27.39 -34.69
CA LEU A 265 -30.91 -27.33 -35.56
C LEU A 265 -29.80 -28.27 -35.08
N GLU A 266 -29.57 -28.35 -33.78
CA GLU A 266 -28.60 -29.29 -33.20
C GLU A 266 -29.02 -30.74 -33.49
N ALA A 267 -30.30 -31.09 -33.35
CA ALA A 267 -30.80 -32.43 -33.69
C ALA A 267 -30.62 -32.76 -35.19
N LEU A 268 -30.79 -31.79 -36.09
CA LEU A 268 -30.53 -31.96 -37.52
C LEU A 268 -29.04 -32.19 -37.78
N TYR A 269 -28.17 -31.40 -37.17
CA TYR A 269 -26.72 -31.50 -37.29
C TYR A 269 -26.21 -32.87 -36.82
N GLN A 270 -26.61 -33.30 -35.61
CA GLN A 270 -26.27 -34.62 -35.06
C GLN A 270 -26.81 -35.78 -35.92
N GLY A 271 -27.95 -35.56 -36.59
CA GLY A 271 -28.52 -36.51 -37.56
C GLY A 271 -27.89 -36.49 -38.95
N GLY A 272 -26.83 -35.71 -39.18
CA GLY A 272 -26.17 -35.56 -40.48
C GLY A 272 -27.04 -34.88 -41.55
N ARG A 273 -28.01 -34.07 -41.14
CA ARG A 273 -28.96 -33.36 -42.02
C ARG A 273 -28.46 -31.94 -42.30
N ASP A 274 -28.87 -31.40 -43.43
CA ASP A 274 -28.49 -30.06 -43.86
C ASP A 274 -29.05 -28.97 -42.91
N THR A 275 -28.18 -28.05 -42.49
CA THR A 275 -28.47 -26.90 -41.62
C THR A 275 -28.16 -25.57 -42.33
N ARG A 276 -28.18 -25.57 -43.66
CA ARG A 276 -27.82 -24.45 -44.53
C ARG A 276 -28.40 -23.11 -44.10
N GLY A 277 -27.53 -22.10 -44.12
CA GLY A 277 -27.86 -20.71 -43.79
C GLY A 277 -27.70 -20.38 -42.30
N TYR A 278 -27.39 -21.36 -41.46
CA TYR A 278 -27.10 -21.16 -40.05
C TYR A 278 -25.64 -21.51 -39.75
N ASP A 279 -25.00 -20.67 -38.96
CA ASP A 279 -23.66 -20.91 -38.43
C ASP A 279 -23.77 -21.56 -37.05
N ARG A 280 -22.89 -22.53 -36.78
CA ARG A 280 -22.81 -23.25 -35.51
C ARG A 280 -21.50 -22.90 -34.81
N TYR A 281 -21.58 -22.29 -33.63
CA TYR A 281 -20.42 -21.89 -32.85
C TYR A 281 -20.39 -22.63 -31.52
N ALA A 282 -19.24 -23.21 -31.19
CA ALA A 282 -18.96 -23.66 -29.85
C ALA A 282 -18.61 -22.44 -28.99
N MET A 283 -19.37 -22.19 -27.92
CA MET A 283 -19.20 -21.05 -27.04
C MET A 283 -18.59 -21.49 -25.71
N LYS A 284 -17.62 -20.72 -25.21
CA LYS A 284 -17.01 -20.89 -23.90
C LYS A 284 -17.22 -19.64 -23.08
N SER A 285 -17.74 -19.79 -21.86
CA SER A 285 -17.79 -18.71 -20.90
C SER A 285 -16.43 -18.57 -20.22
N ILE A 286 -15.83 -17.39 -20.35
CA ILE A 286 -14.61 -17.02 -19.64
C ILE A 286 -14.92 -15.91 -18.63
N ASP A 287 -14.15 -15.92 -17.54
CA ASP A 287 -14.24 -14.90 -16.52
C ASP A 287 -13.25 -13.78 -16.89
N GLN A 288 -13.76 -12.66 -17.42
CA GLN A 288 -12.94 -11.51 -17.80
C GLN A 288 -12.72 -10.60 -16.59
N PHE A 289 -11.47 -10.26 -16.29
CA PHE A 289 -11.14 -9.31 -15.22
C PHE A 289 -11.72 -7.94 -15.53
N VAL A 290 -12.41 -7.33 -14.56
CA VAL A 290 -12.94 -5.97 -14.66
C VAL A 290 -12.15 -5.01 -13.79
N THR A 291 -12.10 -5.28 -12.49
CA THR A 291 -11.41 -4.41 -11.52
C THR A 291 -11.08 -5.15 -10.23
N ALA A 292 -10.11 -4.64 -9.49
CA ALA A 292 -9.73 -5.12 -8.17
C ALA A 292 -9.97 -4.04 -7.11
N CYS A 293 -10.48 -4.45 -5.94
CA CYS A 293 -10.70 -3.58 -4.79
C CYS A 293 -10.01 -4.15 -3.54
N PHE A 294 -9.70 -3.27 -2.60
CA PHE A 294 -9.12 -3.67 -1.30
C PHE A 294 -10.13 -4.44 -0.42
N THR A 295 -11.42 -4.13 -0.55
CA THR A 295 -12.49 -4.67 0.29
C THR A 295 -13.59 -5.31 -0.55
N GLU A 296 -14.32 -6.27 0.02
CA GLU A 296 -15.47 -6.88 -0.64
C GLU A 296 -16.56 -5.83 -0.91
N ASP A 297 -16.76 -4.91 0.04
CA ASP A 297 -17.76 -3.84 -0.09
C ASP A 297 -17.39 -2.86 -1.20
N GLY A 298 -16.10 -2.58 -1.43
CA GLY A 298 -15.67 -1.79 -2.59
C GLY A 298 -16.05 -2.45 -3.92
N CYS A 299 -15.99 -3.79 -4.02
CA CYS A 299 -16.49 -4.50 -5.19
C CYS A 299 -18.02 -4.43 -5.30
N LYS A 300 -18.76 -4.51 -4.19
CA LYS A 300 -20.23 -4.36 -4.19
C LYS A 300 -20.65 -2.96 -4.63
N ASP A 301 -19.97 -1.93 -4.14
CA ASP A 301 -20.23 -0.53 -4.52
C ASP A 301 -19.97 -0.32 -6.02
N TYR A 302 -18.88 -0.89 -6.54
CA TYR A 302 -18.60 -0.87 -7.97
C TYR A 302 -19.70 -1.56 -8.79
N LEU A 303 -20.17 -2.74 -8.36
CA LEU A 303 -21.27 -3.44 -9.03
C LEU A 303 -22.60 -2.70 -8.93
N GLN A 304 -22.86 -2.01 -7.82
CA GLN A 304 -24.05 -1.18 -7.70
C GLN A 304 -24.02 -0.01 -8.68
N GLN A 305 -22.85 0.61 -8.88
CA GLN A 305 -22.69 1.77 -9.77
C GLN A 305 -22.63 1.37 -11.25
N ASN A 306 -21.90 0.30 -11.58
CA ASN A 306 -21.54 -0.05 -12.96
C ASN A 306 -22.02 -1.45 -13.41
N GLY A 307 -22.67 -2.23 -12.55
CA GLY A 307 -23.07 -3.61 -12.85
C GLY A 307 -24.06 -3.74 -14.01
N HIS A 308 -24.80 -2.66 -14.34
CA HIS A 308 -25.69 -2.64 -15.49
C HIS A 308 -24.96 -2.69 -16.85
N ASN A 309 -23.66 -2.39 -16.88
CA ASN A 309 -22.82 -2.49 -18.08
C ASN A 309 -22.09 -3.82 -18.20
N LEU A 310 -22.33 -4.75 -17.26
CA LEU A 310 -21.65 -6.03 -17.16
C LEU A 310 -22.64 -7.19 -17.36
N ASN A 311 -22.15 -8.29 -17.92
CA ASN A 311 -22.90 -9.51 -18.14
C ASN A 311 -22.64 -10.54 -17.02
N LYS A 312 -23.63 -10.73 -16.14
CA LYS A 312 -23.56 -11.67 -15.00
C LYS A 312 -22.25 -11.53 -14.19
N PRO A 313 -21.91 -10.31 -13.73
CA PRO A 313 -20.67 -10.11 -13.00
C PRO A 313 -20.70 -10.80 -11.63
N PHE A 314 -19.53 -11.18 -11.13
CA PHE A 314 -19.39 -11.81 -9.81
C PHE A 314 -18.10 -11.39 -9.11
N ILE A 315 -18.10 -11.50 -7.77
CA ILE A 315 -16.94 -11.17 -6.93
C ILE A 315 -16.17 -12.44 -6.60
N TYR A 316 -14.89 -12.44 -6.94
CA TYR A 316 -13.92 -13.49 -6.61
C TYR A 316 -12.85 -12.94 -5.66
N VAL A 317 -12.19 -13.84 -4.91
CA VAL A 317 -11.08 -13.49 -4.03
C VAL A 317 -9.81 -14.13 -4.56
N HIS A 318 -8.89 -13.28 -5.02
CA HIS A 318 -7.54 -13.69 -5.34
C HIS A 318 -6.62 -13.53 -4.12
N SER A 319 -5.44 -14.14 -4.16
CA SER A 319 -4.39 -13.91 -3.18
C SER A 319 -3.32 -12.96 -3.73
N ALA A 320 -2.85 -12.04 -2.89
CA ALA A 320 -1.64 -11.24 -3.12
C ALA A 320 -0.35 -11.95 -2.64
N TYR A 321 -0.38 -13.27 -2.50
CA TYR A 321 0.79 -14.06 -2.15
C TYR A 321 1.93 -13.82 -3.15
N ARG A 322 3.12 -13.49 -2.62
CA ARG A 322 4.33 -13.09 -3.37
C ARG A 322 4.23 -11.75 -4.13
N ASN A 323 3.23 -10.93 -3.79
CA ASN A 323 3.18 -9.53 -4.20
C ASN A 323 3.43 -8.64 -2.97
N ASP A 324 4.69 -8.23 -2.78
CA ASP A 324 5.10 -7.47 -1.60
C ASP A 324 4.55 -6.05 -1.60
N GLU A 325 4.46 -5.40 -2.76
CA GLU A 325 3.89 -4.04 -2.89
C GLU A 325 2.44 -4.00 -2.41
N TRP A 326 1.64 -4.98 -2.81
CA TRP A 326 0.25 -5.08 -2.40
C TRP A 326 0.11 -5.36 -0.90
N GLN A 327 0.96 -6.22 -0.37
CA GLN A 327 0.99 -6.51 1.06
C GLN A 327 1.38 -5.28 1.88
N VAL A 328 2.37 -4.49 1.43
CA VAL A 328 2.80 -3.25 2.11
C VAL A 328 1.65 -2.25 2.18
N ILE A 329 0.98 -1.96 1.06
CA ILE A 329 -0.15 -1.02 1.03
C ILE A 329 -1.30 -1.53 1.89
N ARG A 330 -1.66 -2.81 1.77
CA ARG A 330 -2.73 -3.42 2.57
C ARG A 330 -2.44 -3.36 4.07
N ASN A 331 -1.20 -3.69 4.47
CA ASN A 331 -0.79 -3.65 5.86
C ASN A 331 -0.80 -2.22 6.40
N TRP A 332 -0.31 -1.26 5.62
CA TRP A 332 -0.38 0.15 5.97
C TRP A 332 -1.84 0.62 6.16
N LEU A 333 -2.74 0.30 5.24
CA LEU A 333 -4.17 0.63 5.35
C LEU A 333 -4.81 0.05 6.62
N MET A 334 -4.44 -1.18 7.01
CA MET A 334 -4.90 -1.76 8.27
C MET A 334 -4.39 -1.04 9.52
N THR A 335 -3.33 -0.23 9.43
CA THR A 335 -2.88 0.63 10.55
C THR A 335 -3.61 1.97 10.61
N VAL A 336 -4.25 2.38 9.51
CA VAL A 336 -5.04 3.61 9.44
C VAL A 336 -6.37 3.41 10.20
N GLY A 337 -6.70 4.37 11.06
CA GLY A 337 -7.93 4.35 11.88
C GLY A 337 -7.91 3.38 13.08
N GLY A 338 -6.86 2.55 13.21
CA GLY A 338 -6.70 1.57 14.29
C GLY A 338 -5.96 2.09 15.53
N ILE A 339 -6.15 3.36 15.91
CA ILE A 339 -5.84 3.82 17.27
C ILE A 339 -7.09 3.59 18.12
N ALA A 340 -7.43 2.31 18.32
CA ALA A 340 -8.41 1.88 19.31
C ALA A 340 -7.68 0.92 20.26
N GLU A 341 -7.45 1.46 21.45
CA GLU A 341 -7.27 0.82 22.76
C GLU A 341 -6.40 -0.45 22.86
N GLY A 342 -5.38 -0.34 23.71
CA GLY A 342 -4.62 -1.49 24.18
C GLY A 342 -5.53 -2.58 24.75
N GLY A 343 -5.27 -3.81 24.31
CA GLY A 343 -5.74 -5.03 24.95
C GLY A 343 -4.53 -5.87 25.32
N GLU A 344 -4.30 -5.91 26.64
CA GLU A 344 -3.48 -6.82 27.49
C GLU A 344 -2.11 -7.32 27.02
#